data_AF-A0A957HJ22-F1
#
_entry.id   AF-A0A957HJ22-F1
#
_cell.length_a   1.000
_cell.length_b   1.000
_cell.length_c   1.000
_cell.angle_alpha   90.00
_cell.angle_beta   90.00
_cell.angle_gamma   90.00
#
_symmetry.space_group_name_H-M   'P 1'
#
loop_
_entity.id
_entity.type
_entity.pdbx_description
1 polymer ?
#
loop_
_entity_poly.entity_id
_entity_poly.type
_entity_poly.pdbx_seq_one_letter_code
_entity_poly.pdbx_strand_id
1 'polypeptide(L)'
;MALSQTVQASQTAVYQLEIHNETAVTHDYALALSGLPNGLTATFTQGGPLVSQITVPANEYGSATMQVEVPVETAVGHYTAQFTAVRDDGEQLTMPVTLNVENTYAVKIVSQNLNLTAFSGKEFAFDVTAVNSGAAAVTNLALTLDTPAKWIVQTTPATIPTLA
;
A
#
# COMPACT_ATOMS: atom_id res chain seq x y z
N MET A 1 -12.47 21.46 0.28
CA MET A 1 -12.53 20.16 -0.43
C MET A 1 -11.60 19.21 0.30
N ALA A 2 -11.99 17.94 0.47
CA ALA A 2 -11.11 16.90 1.03
C ALA A 2 -10.77 15.92 -0.09
N LEU A 3 -9.51 15.56 -0.22
CA LEU A 3 -9.08 14.56 -1.20
C LEU A 3 -9.21 13.18 -0.56
N SER A 4 -9.95 12.27 -1.18
CA SER A 4 -10.12 10.90 -0.68
C SER A 4 -9.81 9.91 -1.78
N GLN A 5 -9.01 8.91 -1.46
CA GLN A 5 -8.79 7.75 -2.33
C GLN A 5 -8.96 6.46 -1.54
N THR A 6 -9.42 5.44 -2.26
CA THR A 6 -9.50 4.06 -1.76
C THR A 6 -8.60 3.19 -2.62
N VAL A 7 -7.67 2.48 -1.98
CA VAL A 7 -6.73 1.58 -2.65
C VAL A 7 -6.58 0.28 -1.88
N GLN A 8 -6.15 -0.75 -2.60
CA GLN A 8 -5.75 -2.02 -1.99
C GLN A 8 -4.32 -1.93 -1.46
N ALA A 9 -3.97 -2.71 -0.44
CA ALA A 9 -2.56 -2.86 -0.06
C ALA A 9 -1.75 -3.36 -1.28
N SER A 10 -0.49 -2.92 -1.42
CA SER A 10 0.38 -3.05 -2.60
C SER A 10 0.09 -2.13 -3.79
N GLN A 11 -0.97 -1.31 -3.73
CA GLN A 11 -1.25 -0.29 -4.76
C GLN A 11 -0.75 1.09 -4.35
N THR A 12 -0.71 1.99 -5.34
CA THR A 12 -0.37 3.40 -5.14
C THR A 12 -1.64 4.24 -5.23
N ALA A 13 -1.93 5.04 -4.20
CA ALA A 13 -2.99 6.03 -4.26
C ALA A 13 -2.50 7.28 -4.99
N VAL A 14 -3.29 7.74 -5.98
CA VAL A 14 -2.92 8.88 -6.83
C VAL A 14 -3.90 10.03 -6.61
N TYR A 15 -3.36 11.22 -6.33
CA TYR A 15 -4.13 12.43 -6.10
C TYR A 15 -3.68 13.51 -7.07
N GLN A 16 -4.64 14.16 -7.73
CA GLN A 16 -4.39 15.34 -8.55
C GLN A 16 -4.53 16.59 -7.70
N LEU A 17 -3.49 17.41 -7.69
CA LEU A 17 -3.41 18.65 -6.94
C LEU A 17 -3.40 19.81 -7.92
N GLU A 18 -4.16 20.85 -7.60
CA GLU A 18 -4.17 22.11 -8.34
C GLU A 18 -4.04 23.25 -7.33
N ILE A 19 -3.05 24.11 -7.54
CA ILE A 19 -2.78 25.29 -6.71
C ILE A 19 -3.06 26.52 -7.55
N HIS A 20 -3.95 27.39 -7.08
CA HIS A 20 -4.29 28.66 -7.73
C HIS A 20 -3.51 29.77 -7.04
N ASN A 21 -2.71 30.50 -7.82
CA ASN A 21 -1.99 31.67 -7.32
C ASN A 21 -2.79 32.93 -7.69
N GLU A 22 -3.60 33.40 -6.75
CA GLU A 22 -4.42 34.61 -6.93
C GLU A 22 -3.64 35.92 -6.66
N THR A 23 -2.31 35.84 -6.51
CA THR A 23 -1.47 37.02 -6.29
C THR A 23 -1.04 37.67 -7.60
N ALA A 24 -0.48 38.88 -7.49
CA ALA A 24 0.09 39.61 -8.63
C ALA A 24 1.51 39.19 -9.01
N VAL A 25 2.12 38.22 -8.31
CA VAL A 25 3.50 37.76 -8.58
C VAL A 25 3.57 36.24 -8.71
N THR A 26 4.62 35.75 -9.37
CA THR A 26 4.90 34.31 -9.44
C THR A 26 5.44 33.84 -8.09
N HIS A 27 5.01 32.65 -7.67
CA HIS A 27 5.45 32.05 -6.41
C HIS A 27 5.84 30.59 -6.57
N ASP A 28 6.82 30.17 -5.77
CA ASP A 28 7.15 28.77 -5.58
C ASP A 28 6.40 28.19 -4.36
N TYR A 29 5.87 26.98 -4.52
CA TYR A 29 5.12 26.27 -3.48
C TYR A 29 5.82 24.95 -3.14
N ALA A 30 6.42 24.87 -1.96
CA ALA A 30 6.99 23.63 -1.43
C ALA A 30 5.88 22.68 -0.97
N LEU A 31 5.89 21.45 -1.49
CA LEU A 31 4.84 20.46 -1.31
C LEU A 31 5.23 19.45 -0.21
N ALA A 32 4.31 19.20 0.72
CA ALA A 32 4.53 18.23 1.77
C ALA A 32 3.23 17.50 2.14
N LEU A 33 3.37 16.27 2.60
CA LEU A 33 2.29 15.50 3.22
C LEU A 33 2.77 15.02 4.59
N SER A 34 1.95 15.25 5.62
CA SER A 34 2.27 14.88 6.99
C SER A 34 1.11 14.11 7.64
N GLY A 35 1.41 13.29 8.64
CA GLY A 35 0.39 12.51 9.37
C GLY A 35 0.08 11.12 8.78
N LEU A 36 0.76 10.70 7.70
CA LEU A 36 0.70 9.29 7.28
C LEU A 36 1.37 8.37 8.33
N PRO A 37 0.86 7.14 8.50
CA PRO A 37 1.48 6.15 9.38
C PRO A 37 2.86 5.72 8.88
N ASN A 38 3.68 5.21 9.80
CA ASN A 38 5.03 4.72 9.51
C ASN A 38 5.01 3.66 8.39
N GLY A 39 5.92 3.80 7.42
CA GLY A 39 6.09 2.86 6.31
C GLY A 39 5.39 3.29 5.01
N LEU A 40 4.48 4.26 5.04
CA LEU A 40 3.91 4.85 3.83
C LEU A 40 4.77 6.02 3.38
N THR A 41 5.02 6.11 2.07
CA THR A 41 5.82 7.15 1.44
C THR A 41 4.96 7.92 0.44
N ALA A 42 5.09 9.25 0.46
CA ALA A 42 4.44 10.12 -0.50
C ALA A 42 5.48 10.79 -1.40
N THR A 43 5.21 10.79 -2.70
CA THR A 43 6.02 11.46 -3.71
C THR A 43 5.16 12.41 -4.53
N PHE A 44 5.78 13.46 -5.07
CA PHE A 44 5.09 14.42 -5.92
C PHE A 44 5.76 14.43 -7.29
N THR A 45 4.97 14.55 -8.34
CA THR A 45 5.45 14.64 -9.72
C THR A 45 4.74 15.76 -10.48
N GLN A 46 5.41 16.35 -11.46
CA GLN A 46 4.83 17.33 -12.37
C GLN A 46 5.15 16.94 -13.81
N GLY A 47 4.20 16.32 -14.50
CA GLY A 47 4.42 15.83 -15.87
C GLY A 47 5.42 14.67 -15.99
N GLY A 48 5.67 13.94 -14.90
CA GLY A 48 6.53 12.75 -14.86
C GLY A 48 7.69 12.86 -13.86
N PRO A 49 8.55 13.90 -13.93
CA PRO A 49 9.64 14.09 -12.98
C PRO A 49 9.16 14.28 -11.54
N LEU A 50 9.93 13.74 -10.58
CA LEU A 50 9.76 13.99 -9.15
C LEU A 50 10.08 15.44 -8.82
N VAL A 51 9.23 16.05 -8.00
CA VAL A 51 9.35 17.43 -7.54
C VAL A 51 9.13 17.52 -6.04
N SER A 52 9.74 18.50 -5.38
CA SER A 52 9.42 18.89 -4.01
C SER A 52 8.75 20.26 -3.93
N GLN A 53 8.70 20.99 -5.05
CA GLN A 53 8.07 22.29 -5.19
C GLN A 53 7.54 22.49 -6.61
N ILE A 54 6.54 23.37 -6.77
CA ILE A 54 6.07 23.82 -8.08
C ILE A 54 6.04 25.35 -8.13
N THR A 55 6.36 25.90 -9.30
CA THR A 55 6.24 27.34 -9.58
C THR A 55 4.88 27.62 -10.21
N VAL A 56 4.15 28.61 -9.68
CA VAL A 56 2.84 29.02 -10.18
C VAL A 56 2.85 30.51 -10.53
N PRO A 57 2.65 30.89 -11.80
CA PRO A 57 2.61 32.29 -12.21
C PRO A 57 1.47 33.08 -11.56
N ALA A 58 1.59 34.42 -11.61
CA ALA A 58 0.58 35.33 -11.10
C ALA A 58 -0.78 35.15 -11.79
N ASN A 59 -1.86 35.02 -11.02
CA ASN A 59 -3.22 34.76 -11.51
C ASN A 59 -3.37 33.50 -12.38
N GLU A 60 -2.48 32.52 -12.21
CA GLU A 60 -2.53 31.22 -12.90
C GLU A 60 -2.67 30.05 -11.90
N TYR A 61 -2.77 28.83 -12.43
CA TYR A 61 -2.80 27.61 -11.64
C TYR A 61 -1.65 26.66 -12.04
N GLY A 62 -1.14 25.93 -11.05
CA GLY A 62 -0.15 24.88 -11.25
C GLY A 62 -0.71 23.53 -10.82
N SER A 63 -0.37 22.48 -11.56
CA SER A 63 -0.78 21.11 -11.24
C SER A 63 0.40 20.25 -10.81
N ALA A 64 0.11 19.34 -9.88
CA ALA A 64 1.04 18.30 -9.44
C ALA A 64 0.26 17.00 -9.16
N THR A 65 0.91 15.87 -9.34
CA THR A 65 0.36 14.56 -8.95
C THR A 65 1.08 14.08 -7.71
N MET A 66 0.32 13.82 -6.63
CA MET A 66 0.83 13.18 -5.43
C MET A 66 0.53 11.68 -5.49
N GLN A 67 1.53 10.87 -5.22
CA GLN A 67 1.44 9.42 -5.19
C GLN A 67 1.79 8.93 -3.78
N VAL A 68 0.93 8.12 -3.18
CA VAL A 68 1.18 7.48 -1.88
C VAL A 68 1.30 5.98 -2.11
N GLU A 69 2.48 5.44 -1.89
CA GLU A 69 2.75 4.01 -2.00
C GLU A 69 2.25 3.30 -0.74
N VAL A 70 1.43 2.27 -0.91
CA VAL A 70 0.86 1.50 0.19
C VAL A 70 1.52 0.11 0.23
N PRO A 71 2.43 -0.16 1.17
CA PRO A 71 3.02 -1.48 1.34
C PRO A 71 1.97 -2.57 1.53
N VAL A 72 2.29 -3.81 1.14
CA VAL A 72 1.39 -4.97 1.29
C VAL A 72 1.02 -5.26 2.75
N GLU A 73 1.91 -4.92 3.69
CA GLU A 73 1.73 -5.14 5.13
C GLU A 73 0.91 -4.01 5.80
N THR A 74 0.40 -3.03 5.03
CA THR A 74 -0.39 -1.93 5.57
C THR A 74 -1.75 -2.45 6.02
N ALA A 75 -2.10 -2.21 7.28
CA ALA A 75 -3.40 -2.59 7.82
C ALA A 75 -4.55 -1.90 7.07
N VAL A 76 -5.70 -2.57 6.96
CA VAL A 76 -6.93 -1.92 6.50
C VAL A 76 -7.34 -0.85 7.49
N GLY A 77 -7.77 0.28 6.96
CA GLY A 77 -8.20 1.37 7.78
C GLY A 77 -8.38 2.67 7.02
N HIS A 78 -8.78 3.66 7.78
CA HIS A 78 -8.96 5.04 7.33
C HIS A 78 -7.81 5.87 7.88
N TYR A 79 -6.95 6.35 7.00
CA TYR A 79 -5.79 7.16 7.34
C TYR A 79 -6.04 8.61 6.91
N THR A 80 -5.89 9.54 7.84
CA THR A 80 -5.99 10.97 7.57
C THR A 80 -4.61 11.60 7.66
N ALA A 81 -4.26 12.34 6.61
CA ALA A 81 -3.04 13.12 6.51
C ALA A 81 -3.38 14.59 6.20
N GLN A 82 -2.41 15.47 6.41
CA GLN A 82 -2.51 16.88 6.06
C GLN A 82 -1.51 17.18 4.95
N PHE A 83 -2.04 17.51 3.78
CA PHE A 83 -1.25 18.12 2.70
C PHE A 83 -0.98 19.58 3.04
N THR A 84 0.24 20.02 2.78
CA THR A 84 0.69 21.39 2.94
C THR A 84 1.41 21.87 1.69
N ALA A 85 1.08 23.09 1.25
CA ALA A 85 1.89 23.84 0.30
C ALA A 85 2.37 25.13 0.98
N VAL A 86 3.69 25.30 1.13
CA VAL A 86 4.29 26.51 1.72
C VAL A 86 4.81 27.37 0.58
N ARG A 87 4.27 28.58 0.47
CA ARG A 87 4.71 29.58 -0.48
C ARG A 87 6.05 30.18 -0.05
N ASP A 88 6.86 30.62 -1.00
CA ASP A 88 8.18 31.21 -0.78
C ASP A 88 8.22 32.44 0.16
N ASP A 89 7.10 33.14 0.34
CA ASP A 89 6.93 34.24 1.28
C ASP A 89 6.40 33.82 2.67
N GLY A 90 6.26 32.51 2.88
CA GLY A 90 5.87 31.90 4.16
C GLY A 90 4.37 31.67 4.32
N GLU A 91 3.53 32.06 3.35
CA GLU A 91 2.10 31.73 3.42
C GLU A 91 1.89 30.21 3.24
N GLN A 92 1.02 29.63 4.06
CA GLN A 92 0.79 28.19 4.09
C GLN A 92 -0.64 27.83 3.71
N LEU A 93 -0.79 26.93 2.74
CA LEU A 93 -2.06 26.30 2.39
C LEU A 93 -2.08 24.89 2.97
N THR A 94 -3.20 24.49 3.58
CA THR A 94 -3.37 23.14 4.13
C THR A 94 -4.67 22.51 3.63
N MET A 95 -4.63 21.22 3.34
CA MET A 95 -5.80 20.46 2.92
C MET A 95 -5.79 19.05 3.54
N PRO A 96 -6.92 18.58 4.11
CA PRO A 96 -7.01 17.21 4.59
C PRO A 96 -7.03 16.22 3.41
N VAL A 97 -6.26 15.15 3.57
CA VAL A 97 -6.17 14.02 2.64
C VAL A 97 -6.56 12.76 3.38
N THR A 98 -7.47 11.99 2.80
CA THR A 98 -7.92 10.71 3.30
C THR A 98 -7.43 9.60 2.38
N LEU A 99 -6.83 8.58 2.97
CA LEU A 99 -6.45 7.34 2.33
C LEU A 99 -7.19 6.19 3.01
N ASN A 100 -8.08 5.54 2.28
CA ASN A 100 -8.73 4.32 2.71
C ASN A 100 -7.95 3.15 2.13
N VAL A 101 -7.35 2.36 3.02
CA VAL A 101 -6.73 1.09 2.61
C VAL A 101 -7.78 0.02 2.77
N GLU A 102 -8.16 -0.58 1.66
CA GLU A 102 -9.10 -1.69 1.59
C GLU A 102 -8.38 -3.02 1.33
N ASN A 103 -9.12 -4.09 1.60
CA ASN A 103 -8.58 -5.39 1.93
C ASN A 103 -8.09 -6.22 0.73
N THR A 104 -6.82 -6.59 0.74
CA THR A 104 -6.32 -7.73 -0.05
C THR A 104 -6.42 -9.01 0.77
N TYR A 105 -7.05 -10.05 0.22
CA TYR A 105 -6.79 -11.40 0.71
C TYR A 105 -5.32 -11.70 0.42
N ALA A 106 -4.49 -11.79 1.46
CA ALA A 106 -3.08 -12.11 1.30
C ALA A 106 -2.71 -13.25 2.25
N VAL A 107 -2.36 -14.40 1.67
CA VAL A 107 -1.90 -15.57 2.41
C VAL A 107 -0.41 -15.74 2.13
N LYS A 108 0.40 -15.68 3.18
CA LYS A 108 1.81 -15.99 3.12
C LYS A 108 2.04 -17.41 3.62
N ILE A 109 2.74 -18.21 2.82
CA ILE A 109 3.20 -19.53 3.24
C ILE A 109 4.61 -19.42 3.79
N VAL A 110 4.78 -19.77 5.05
CA VAL A 110 6.06 -19.86 5.75
C VAL A 110 6.34 -21.34 6.00
N SER A 111 7.33 -21.89 5.31
CA SER A 111 7.84 -23.24 5.57
C SER A 111 9.13 -23.16 6.37
N GLN A 112 9.26 -23.97 7.41
CA GLN A 112 10.49 -24.06 8.20
C GLN A 112 11.56 -24.93 7.51
N ASN A 113 11.15 -25.87 6.65
CA ASN A 113 12.05 -26.82 6.01
C ASN A 113 11.74 -26.96 4.50
N LEU A 114 12.63 -26.41 3.66
CA LEU A 114 12.53 -26.52 2.19
C LEU A 114 13.17 -27.79 1.62
N ASN A 115 13.95 -28.51 2.43
CA ASN A 115 14.62 -29.74 2.01
C ASN A 115 14.14 -30.92 2.85
N LEU A 116 13.57 -31.92 2.17
CA LEU A 116 13.08 -33.15 2.77
C LEU A 116 13.82 -34.33 2.17
N THR A 117 14.35 -35.20 3.02
CA THR A 117 14.99 -36.46 2.61
C THR A 117 14.19 -37.61 3.21
N ALA A 118 13.69 -38.49 2.36
CA ALA A 118 12.95 -39.68 2.77
C ALA A 118 13.46 -40.91 2.02
N PHE A 119 13.44 -42.06 2.68
CA PHE A 119 13.73 -43.34 2.05
C PHE A 119 12.49 -43.89 1.33
N SER A 120 12.68 -44.69 0.28
CA SER A 120 11.57 -45.27 -0.46
C SER A 120 10.67 -46.11 0.45
N GLY A 121 9.35 -45.90 0.35
CA GLY A 121 8.35 -46.56 1.18
C GLY A 121 8.27 -46.07 2.63
N LYS A 122 8.97 -44.99 2.99
CA LYS A 122 8.83 -44.33 4.29
C LYS A 122 7.92 -43.12 4.20
N GLU A 123 7.05 -43.00 5.17
CA GLU A 123 6.27 -41.80 5.41
C GLU A 123 7.17 -40.70 5.98
N PHE A 124 6.84 -39.45 5.66
CA PHE A 124 7.42 -38.28 6.29
C PHE A 124 6.32 -37.24 6.48
N ALA A 125 6.50 -36.38 7.49
CA ALA A 125 5.61 -35.28 7.78
C ALA A 125 6.42 -33.99 7.85
N PHE A 126 5.79 -32.88 7.49
CA PHE A 126 6.36 -31.55 7.65
C PHE A 126 5.25 -30.54 7.88
N ASP A 127 5.59 -29.50 8.62
CA ASP A 127 4.65 -28.44 8.97
C ASP A 127 4.77 -27.28 7.99
N VAL A 128 3.61 -26.78 7.55
CA VAL A 128 3.48 -25.56 6.76
C VAL A 128 2.66 -24.58 7.56
N THR A 129 3.20 -23.37 7.75
CA THR A 129 2.47 -22.29 8.41
C THR A 129 1.90 -21.35 7.35
N ALA A 130 0.58 -21.20 7.33
CA ALA A 130 -0.08 -20.13 6.58
C ALA A 130 -0.32 -18.95 7.52
N VAL A 131 0.02 -17.75 7.07
CA VAL A 131 -0.20 -16.51 7.80
C VAL A 131 -1.10 -15.63 6.94
N ASN A 132 -2.20 -15.13 7.52
CA ASN A 132 -2.94 -14.04 6.89
C ASN A 132 -2.11 -12.78 7.05
N SER A 133 -1.56 -12.29 5.95
CA SER A 133 -0.88 -10.99 5.87
C SER A 133 -1.81 -9.92 5.27
N GLY A 134 -3.06 -10.28 4.99
CA GLY A 134 -4.13 -9.35 4.65
C GLY A 134 -4.82 -8.84 5.91
N ALA A 135 -5.81 -7.98 5.73
CA ALA A 135 -6.48 -7.35 6.86
C ALA A 135 -7.91 -7.85 7.11
N ALA A 136 -8.48 -8.63 6.20
CA ALA A 136 -9.69 -9.40 6.46
C ALA A 136 -9.37 -10.89 6.50
N ALA A 137 -10.18 -11.59 7.28
CA ALA A 137 -10.06 -13.02 7.43
C ALA A 137 -10.18 -13.73 6.08
N VAL A 138 -9.24 -14.62 5.81
CA VAL A 138 -9.30 -15.51 4.65
C VAL A 138 -10.11 -16.73 5.06
N THR A 139 -11.16 -17.06 4.30
CA THR A 139 -12.04 -18.19 4.62
C THR A 139 -11.85 -19.33 3.64
N ASN A 140 -12.16 -20.55 4.08
CA ASN A 140 -12.17 -21.76 3.26
C ASN A 140 -10.83 -22.04 2.57
N LEU A 141 -9.72 -21.90 3.30
CA LEU A 141 -8.38 -22.17 2.77
C LEU A 141 -8.14 -23.68 2.68
N ALA A 142 -7.61 -24.15 1.55
CA ALA A 142 -7.19 -25.54 1.36
C ALA A 142 -5.77 -25.59 0.80
N LEU A 143 -4.94 -26.49 1.31
CA LEU A 143 -3.58 -26.69 0.81
C LEU A 143 -3.58 -27.76 -0.28
N THR A 144 -3.12 -27.41 -1.47
CA THR A 144 -2.85 -28.35 -2.56
C THR A 144 -1.34 -28.51 -2.75
N LEU A 145 -0.91 -29.75 -2.95
CA LEU A 145 0.50 -30.07 -3.21
C LEU A 145 0.59 -30.72 -4.59
N ASP A 146 1.50 -30.21 -5.41
CA ASP A 146 1.89 -30.87 -6.65
C ASP A 146 3.03 -31.84 -6.33
N THR A 147 2.79 -33.14 -6.49
CA THR A 147 3.74 -34.20 -6.11
C THR A 147 4.01 -35.16 -7.25
N PRO A 148 5.22 -35.77 -7.31
CA PRO A 148 5.56 -36.75 -8.33
C PRO A 148 4.63 -37.97 -8.32
N ALA A 149 4.66 -38.74 -9.42
CA ALA A 149 3.85 -39.94 -9.55
C ALA A 149 4.07 -40.94 -8.40
N LYS A 150 2.98 -41.57 -7.95
CA LYS A 150 2.92 -42.56 -6.86
C LYS A 150 3.10 -42.01 -5.43
N TRP A 151 3.18 -40.70 -5.27
CA TRP A 151 3.12 -40.08 -3.94
C TRP A 151 1.68 -40.00 -3.46
N ILE A 152 1.47 -40.26 -2.17
CA ILE A 152 0.17 -40.14 -1.51
C ILE A 152 0.34 -39.04 -0.46
N VAL A 153 -0.51 -38.03 -0.54
CA VAL A 153 -0.44 -36.85 0.32
C VAL A 153 -1.69 -36.78 1.17
N GLN A 154 -1.51 -36.50 2.46
CA GLN A 154 -2.59 -36.16 3.37
C GLN A 154 -2.27 -34.82 4.02
N THR A 155 -3.25 -33.92 4.03
CA THR A 155 -3.16 -32.63 4.70
C THR A 155 -4.02 -32.64 5.94
N THR A 156 -3.49 -32.14 7.06
CA THR A 156 -4.23 -32.00 8.31
C THR A 156 -3.95 -30.61 8.89
N PRO A 157 -4.96 -29.73 9.04
CA PRO A 157 -6.36 -29.94 8.62
C PRO A 157 -6.51 -29.97 7.09
N ALA A 158 -7.57 -30.62 6.59
CA ALA A 158 -7.89 -30.65 5.16
C ALA A 158 -8.30 -29.26 4.63
N THR A 159 -9.03 -28.50 5.46
CA THR A 159 -9.41 -27.11 5.21
C THR A 159 -9.29 -26.28 6.48
N ILE A 160 -8.95 -25.00 6.33
CA ILE A 160 -8.97 -24.00 7.40
C ILE A 160 -10.19 -23.12 7.16
N PRO A 161 -11.22 -23.17 8.04
CA PRO A 161 -12.45 -22.42 7.84
C PRO A 161 -12.25 -20.90 7.81
N THR A 162 -11.37 -20.40 8.68
CA THR A 162 -11.02 -18.99 8.77
C THR A 162 -9.57 -18.85 9.25
N LEU A 163 -8.83 -17.94 8.61
CA LEU A 163 -7.50 -17.50 8.98
C LEU A 163 -7.60 -15.99 9.21
N ALA A 164 -7.56 -15.59 10.48
CA ALA A 164 -7.67 -14.20 10.91
C ALA A 164 -6.39 -13.43 10.61
#